data_AF-A0A225W8L1-F1
#
_entry.id   AF-A0A225W8L1-F1
#
_cell.length_a   1.000
_cell.length_b   1.000
_cell.length_c   1.000
_cell.angle_alpha   90.00
_cell.angle_beta   90.00
_cell.angle_gamma   90.00
#
_symmetry.space_group_name_H-M   'P 1'
#
loop_
_entity.id
_entity.type
_entity.pdbx_description
1 polymer ?
#
loop_
_entity_poly.entity_id
_entity_poly.type
_entity_poly.pdbx_seq_one_letter_code
_entity_poly.pdbx_strand_id
1 'polypeptide(L)'
;MKAPESDDDGNQDGSDRSDEDLKYLYHRKELHDFVLRDPVMRIVKLKLKRIADPKDPVTAQAAVTNKLDAATVLVRLLKEGGMIPDP
;
A
#
# COMPACT_ATOMS: atom_id res chain seq x y z
N MET A 1 60.32 21.76 -14.05
CA MET A 1 59.24 21.20 -13.21
C MET A 1 58.00 21.11 -14.10
N LYS A 2 57.45 19.92 -14.29
CA LYS A 2 56.21 19.71 -15.06
C LYS A 2 55.10 19.49 -14.04
N ALA A 3 54.06 20.33 -14.08
CA ALA A 3 52.88 20.14 -13.24
C ALA A 3 52.16 18.85 -13.69
N PRO A 4 51.66 18.01 -12.77
CA PRO A 4 50.81 16.89 -13.16
C PRO A 4 49.51 17.44 -13.76
N GLU A 5 49.04 16.79 -14.82
CA GLU A 5 47.72 17.06 -15.38
C GLU A 5 46.69 16.78 -14.28
N SER A 6 45.86 17.79 -14.02
CA SER A 6 44.72 17.65 -13.13
C SER A 6 43.75 16.70 -13.80
N ASP A 7 43.68 15.47 -13.31
CA ASP A 7 42.56 14.58 -13.55
C ASP A 7 41.29 15.35 -13.15
N ASP A 8 40.49 15.74 -14.14
CA ASP A 8 39.12 16.20 -13.93
C ASP A 8 38.32 14.98 -13.47
N ASP A 9 38.44 14.65 -12.17
CA ASP A 9 37.46 13.85 -11.44
C ASP A 9 36.20 14.70 -11.35
N GLY A 10 35.53 14.81 -12.49
CA GLY A 10 34.18 15.30 -12.63
C GLY A 10 33.27 14.30 -11.94
N ASN A 11 33.30 14.31 -10.62
CA ASN A 11 32.27 13.78 -9.76
C ASN A 11 31.03 14.66 -9.93
N GLN A 12 30.43 14.60 -11.12
CA GLN A 12 29.08 15.04 -11.36
C GLN A 12 28.13 13.98 -10.82
N ASP A 13 28.25 13.69 -9.52
CA ASP A 13 27.15 13.13 -8.72
C ASP A 13 26.18 14.25 -8.31
N GLY A 14 26.00 15.23 -9.21
CA GLY A 14 24.83 16.05 -9.22
C GLY A 14 23.77 15.20 -9.90
N SER A 15 22.96 14.49 -9.12
CA SER A 15 21.73 13.84 -9.59
C SER A 15 20.88 14.90 -10.30
N ASP A 16 21.12 15.04 -11.61
CA ASP A 16 20.35 15.87 -12.53
C ASP A 16 19.03 15.15 -12.72
N ARG A 17 18.16 15.25 -11.71
CA ARG A 17 16.80 14.78 -11.79
C ARG A 17 16.16 15.60 -12.90
N SER A 18 15.78 14.92 -13.97
CA SER A 18 15.04 15.55 -15.05
C SER A 18 13.78 16.23 -14.49
N ASP A 19 13.31 17.29 -15.16
CA ASP A 19 12.06 17.96 -14.78
C ASP A 19 10.89 16.97 -14.75
N GLU A 20 10.94 15.94 -15.60
CA GLU A 20 10.02 14.81 -15.62
C GLU A 20 10.07 13.97 -14.33
N ASP A 21 11.26 13.67 -13.82
CA ASP A 21 11.43 12.93 -12.56
C ASP A 21 10.87 13.73 -11.38
N LEU A 22 11.11 15.04 -11.36
CA LEU A 22 10.59 15.92 -10.31
C LEU A 22 9.07 16.00 -10.36
N LYS A 23 8.50 16.14 -11.57
CA LYS A 23 7.06 16.11 -11.78
C LYS A 23 6.46 14.78 -11.31
N TYR A 24 7.07 13.65 -11.67
CA TYR A 24 6.60 12.33 -11.23
C TYR A 24 6.59 12.22 -9.69
N LEU A 25 7.68 12.64 -9.04
CA LEU A 25 7.79 12.60 -7.58
C LEU A 25 6.73 13.48 -6.89
N TYR A 26 6.46 14.66 -7.44
CA TYR A 26 5.41 15.54 -6.93
C TYR A 26 4.03 14.86 -6.97
N HIS A 27 3.63 14.33 -8.12
CA HIS A 27 2.31 13.69 -8.28
C HIS A 27 2.18 12.44 -7.42
N ARG A 28 3.25 11.66 -7.30
CA ARG A 28 3.28 10.48 -6.41
C ARG A 28 3.10 10.87 -4.95
N LYS A 29 3.73 11.97 -4.51
CA LYS A 29 3.57 12.49 -3.14
C LYS A 29 2.16 13.01 -2.91
N GLU A 30 1.62 13.79 -3.84
CA GLU A 30 0.25 14.33 -3.76
C GLU A 30 -0.79 13.22 -3.69
N LEU A 31 -0.65 12.16 -4.50
CA LEU A 31 -1.52 10.99 -4.45
C LEU A 31 -1.41 10.26 -3.10
N HIS A 32 -0.19 10.08 -2.59
CA HIS A 32 0.02 9.46 -1.28
C HIS A 32 -0.64 10.26 -0.15
N ASP A 33 -0.50 11.59 -0.18
CA ASP A 33 -1.12 12.50 0.78
C ASP A 33 -2.64 12.51 0.66
N PHE A 34 -3.18 12.45 -0.55
CA PHE A 34 -4.62 12.29 -0.80
C PHE A 34 -5.15 11.01 -0.16
N VAL A 35 -4.48 9.87 -0.41
CA VAL A 35 -4.87 8.57 0.18
C VAL A 35 -4.80 8.58 1.71
N LEU A 36 -3.91 9.38 2.30
CA LEU A 36 -3.77 9.51 3.74
C LEU A 36 -4.75 10.50 4.38
N ARG A 37 -5.11 11.59 3.70
CA ARG A 37 -5.93 12.67 4.26
C ARG A 37 -7.41 12.49 3.96
N ASP A 38 -7.73 12.03 2.76
CA ASP A 38 -9.12 11.88 2.33
C ASP A 38 -9.84 10.83 3.21
N PRO A 39 -10.95 11.19 3.88
CA PRO A 39 -11.67 10.28 4.78
C PRO A 39 -12.14 9.00 4.08
N VAL A 40 -12.61 9.09 2.83
CA VAL A 40 -13.08 7.94 2.06
C VAL A 40 -11.89 7.03 1.75
N MET A 41 -10.77 7.62 1.35
CA MET A 41 -9.59 6.89 0.95
C MET A 41 -8.89 6.21 2.13
N ARG A 42 -8.92 6.83 3.31
CA ARG A 42 -8.52 6.22 4.58
C ARG A 42 -9.36 4.99 4.93
N ILE A 43 -10.68 5.05 4.74
CA ILE A 43 -11.59 3.93 5.04
C ILE A 43 -11.29 2.74 4.12
N VAL A 44 -11.11 2.98 2.83
CA VAL A 44 -10.75 1.92 1.87
C VAL A 44 -9.39 1.32 2.22
N LYS A 45 -8.38 2.14 2.53
CA LYS A 45 -7.06 1.66 2.98
C LYS A 45 -7.15 0.81 4.25
N LEU A 46 -7.97 1.23 5.22
CA LEU A 46 -8.17 0.48 6.47
C LEU A 46 -8.87 -0.86 6.23
N LYS A 47 -9.88 -0.90 5.35
CA LYS A 47 -10.56 -2.14 4.95
C LYS A 47 -9.62 -3.12 4.28
N LEU A 48 -8.79 -2.65 3.33
CA LEU A 48 -7.80 -3.50 2.67
C LEU A 48 -6.76 -4.06 3.64
N LYS A 49 -6.27 -3.23 4.58
CA LYS A 49 -5.35 -3.69 5.64
C LYS A 49 -5.96 -4.78 6.51
N ARG A 50 -7.23 -4.66 6.91
CA ARG A 50 -7.93 -5.67 7.71
C ARG A 50 -8.11 -7.01 6.97
N ILE A 51 -8.15 -7.00 5.64
CA ILE A 51 -8.24 -8.23 4.84
C ILE A 51 -6.86 -8.90 4.72
N ALA A 52 -5.80 -8.10 4.58
CA ALA A 52 -4.43 -8.62 4.48
C ALA A 52 -3.87 -9.11 5.83
N ASP A 53 -4.30 -8.49 6.92
CA ASP A 53 -3.89 -8.79 8.30
C ASP A 53 -5.13 -8.77 9.21
N PRO A 54 -5.95 -9.84 9.18
CA PRO A 54 -7.10 -9.96 10.05
C PRO A 54 -6.63 -10.01 11.51
N LYS A 55 -7.28 -9.25 12.39
CA LYS A 55 -6.91 -9.16 13.81
C LYS A 55 -6.92 -10.51 14.52
N ASP A 56 -7.78 -11.41 14.05
CA ASP A 56 -7.95 -12.73 14.61
C ASP A 56 -7.64 -13.79 13.52
N PRO A 57 -7.03 -14.92 13.90
CA PRO A 57 -6.79 -16.02 12.97
C PRO A 57 -8.11 -16.47 12.35
N VAL A 58 -8.24 -16.31 11.03
CA VAL A 58 -9.42 -16.75 10.30
C VAL A 58 -9.32 -18.25 10.09
N THR A 59 -10.30 -19.00 10.60
CA THR A 59 -10.30 -20.48 10.48
C THR A 59 -10.50 -20.89 9.03
N ALA A 60 -9.64 -21.78 8.52
CA ALA A 60 -9.81 -22.35 7.18
C ALA A 60 -11.09 -23.21 7.14
N GLN A 61 -12.02 -22.88 6.24
CA GLN A 61 -13.30 -23.57 6.13
C GLN A 61 -13.27 -24.68 5.07
N ALA A 62 -14.03 -25.74 5.33
CA ALA A 62 -14.26 -26.81 4.37
C ALA A 62 -15.00 -26.29 3.12
N ALA A 63 -14.75 -26.90 1.97
CA ALA A 63 -15.43 -26.53 0.73
C ALA A 63 -16.95 -26.72 0.85
N VAL A 64 -17.70 -25.63 0.71
CA VAL A 64 -19.17 -25.63 0.72
C VAL A 64 -19.69 -25.60 -0.71
N THR A 65 -20.61 -26.51 -1.05
CA THR A 65 -21.19 -26.62 -2.40
C THR A 65 -22.49 -25.82 -2.56
N ASN A 66 -23.15 -25.49 -1.44
CA ASN A 66 -24.38 -24.71 -1.42
C ASN A 66 -24.09 -23.21 -1.27
N LYS A 67 -24.76 -22.38 -2.08
CA LYS A 67 -24.58 -20.91 -2.09
C LYS A 67 -25.02 -20.22 -0.79
N LEU A 68 -26.11 -20.68 -0.17
CA LEU A 68 -26.64 -20.12 1.06
C LEU A 68 -25.73 -20.48 2.24
N ASP A 69 -25.25 -21.73 2.28
CA ASP A 69 -24.25 -22.14 3.26
C ASP A 69 -22.96 -21.34 3.08
N ALA A 70 -22.47 -21.18 1.85
CA ALA A 70 -21.30 -20.37 1.53
C ALA A 70 -21.46 -18.89 1.96
N ALA A 71 -22.63 -18.29 1.77
CA ALA A 71 -22.91 -16.93 2.24
C ALA A 71 -22.89 -16.83 3.78
N THR A 72 -23.46 -17.83 4.46
CA THR A 72 -23.51 -17.89 5.94
C THR A 72 -22.11 -18.05 6.53
N VAL A 73 -21.32 -18.92 5.90
CA VAL A 73 -19.91 -19.20 6.14
C VAL A 73 -19.07 -17.93 5.96
N LEU A 74 -19.28 -17.19 4.88
CA LEU A 74 -18.61 -15.90 4.62
C LEU A 74 -18.95 -14.84 5.69
N VAL A 75 -20.22 -14.68 6.07
CA VAL A 75 -20.62 -13.71 7.10
C VAL A 75 -19.96 -14.02 8.45
N ARG A 76 -19.88 -15.31 8.82
CA ARG A 76 -19.14 -15.74 10.02
C ARG A 76 -17.65 -15.37 9.96
N LEU A 77 -16.98 -15.62 8.84
CA LEU A 77 -15.55 -15.26 8.70
C LEU A 77 -15.30 -13.75 8.76
N LEU A 78 -16.17 -12.95 8.14
CA LEU A 78 -16.07 -11.49 8.21
C LEU A 78 -16.28 -10.98 9.65
N LYS A 79 -17.09 -11.67 10.44
CA LYS A 79 -17.28 -11.40 11.86
C LYS A 79 -16.03 -11.79 12.66
N GLU A 80 -15.52 -13.00 12.48
CA GLU A 80 -14.30 -13.50 13.12
C GLU A 80 -13.10 -12.60 12.81
N GLY A 81 -12.92 -12.14 11.57
CA GLY A 81 -11.84 -11.23 11.18
C GLY A 81 -12.04 -9.77 11.62
N GLY A 82 -13.04 -9.46 12.46
CA GLY A 82 -13.31 -8.11 12.96
C GLY A 82 -13.69 -7.10 11.87
N MET A 83 -14.21 -7.58 10.74
CA MET A 83 -14.64 -6.74 9.61
C MET A 83 -16.07 -6.22 9.77
N ILE A 84 -16.88 -6.89 10.60
CA ILE A 84 -18.25 -6.51 10.94
C ILE A 84 -18.32 -6.30 12.46
N PRO A 85 -18.88 -5.18 12.95
CA PRO A 85 -19.06 -4.96 14.38
C PRO A 85 -20.06 -5.95 14.98
N ASP A 86 -19.81 -6.38 16.21
CA ASP A 86 -20.80 -7.07 17.02
C ASP A 86 -21.97 -6.12 17.33
N PRO A 87 -23.23 -6.64 17.35
CA PRO A 87 -24.40 -5.85 17.75
C PRO A 87 -24.34 -5.45 19.23
#